data_AF-A0A7S1CCR5-F1
#
_entry.id   AF-A0A7S1CCR5-F1
#
_cell.length_a   1.000
_cell.length_b   1.000
_cell.length_c   1.000
_cell.angle_alpha   90.00
_cell.angle_beta   90.00
_cell.angle_gamma   90.00
#
_symmetry.space_group_name_H-M   'P 1'
#
loop_
_entity.id
_entity.type
_entity.pdbx_description
1 polymer ?
#
loop_
_entity_poly.entity_id
_entity_poly.type
_entity_poly.pdbx_seq_one_letter_code
_entity_poly.pdbx_strand_id
1 'polypeptide(L)'
;YSEGLTAAAAAAATNEMEGIDYQLVPSHQEPELFLIRKERRTPGRQPTVEGLYYVCDGTVYAAPDLLTLCQSRLRKVAFFLKAAVAKLAPHAQFSPADGPHWDFAPPHEHGALLGGGGRAASEA
;
A
#
# COMPACT_ATOMS: atom_id res chain seq x y z
N TYR A 1 -5.00 4.99 40.76
CA TYR A 1 -6.26 5.61 40.31
C TYR A 1 -6.18 7.12 40.59
N SER A 2 -5.32 7.82 39.85
CA SER A 2 -5.07 9.26 40.03
C SER A 2 -4.65 9.96 38.73
N GLU A 3 -4.92 9.36 37.57
CA GLU A 3 -4.39 9.81 36.28
C GLU A 3 -5.32 10.73 35.48
N GLY A 4 -6.57 10.94 35.93
CA GLY A 4 -7.53 11.76 35.20
C GLY A 4 -7.32 13.27 35.30
N LEU A 5 -6.47 13.75 36.23
CA LEU A 5 -6.38 15.18 36.56
C LEU A 5 -5.27 15.95 35.81
N THR A 6 -4.39 15.29 35.06
CA THR A 6 -3.20 15.94 34.45
C THR A 6 -3.37 16.29 32.98
N ALA A 7 -4.04 15.45 32.16
CA ALA A 7 -4.17 15.69 30.71
C ALA A 7 -5.08 16.88 30.39
N ALA A 8 -6.21 17.01 31.08
CA ALA A 8 -7.13 18.14 30.90
C ALA A 8 -6.54 19.47 31.40
N ALA A 9 -5.79 19.44 32.52
CA ALA A 9 -5.09 20.60 33.04
C ALA A 9 -3.95 21.06 32.12
N ALA A 10 -3.19 20.11 31.55
CA ALA A 10 -2.15 20.41 30.55
C ALA A 10 -2.74 20.95 29.24
N ALA A 11 -3.90 20.43 28.81
CA ALA A 11 -4.62 20.96 27.66
C ALA A 11 -5.17 22.38 27.92
N ALA A 12 -5.61 22.67 29.15
CA ALA A 12 -6.08 24.00 29.54
C ALA A 12 -4.93 25.02 29.61
N ALA A 13 -3.78 24.66 30.17
CA ALA A 13 -2.60 25.54 30.25
C ALA A 13 -2.03 25.90 28.88
N THR A 14 -2.17 25.02 27.89
CA THR A 14 -1.71 25.28 26.50
C THR A 14 -2.72 26.07 25.66
N ASN A 15 -3.94 26.35 26.13
CA ASN A 15 -4.91 27.18 25.39
C ASN A 15 -4.54 28.67 25.39
N GLU A 16 -3.65 29.11 26.28
CA GLU A 16 -3.20 30.51 26.38
C GLU A 16 -2.00 30.81 25.46
N MET A 17 -1.41 29.78 24.82
CA MET A 17 -0.19 29.90 24.03
C MET A 17 -0.46 29.78 22.52
N GLU A 18 0.19 30.64 21.73
CA GLU A 18 0.20 30.57 20.27
C GLU A 18 1.44 29.80 19.79
N GLY A 19 1.27 28.88 18.83
CA GLY A 19 2.41 28.17 18.24
C GLY A 19 2.13 26.72 17.86
N ILE A 20 3.17 25.90 17.95
CA ILE A 20 3.12 24.46 17.70
C ILE A 20 3.09 23.73 19.02
N ASP A 21 2.04 22.93 19.21
CA ASP A 21 1.86 22.10 20.39
C ASP A 21 1.87 20.62 20.01
N TYR A 22 2.32 19.79 20.94
CA TYR A 22 2.30 18.34 20.85
C TYR A 22 1.42 17.78 21.96
N GLN A 23 0.37 17.08 21.58
CA GLN A 23 -0.59 16.51 22.51
C GLN A 23 -0.61 14.98 22.40
N LEU A 24 -0.55 14.30 23.54
CA LEU A 24 -0.80 12.87 23.62
C LEU A 24 -2.30 12.61 23.38
N VAL A 25 -2.60 11.77 22.40
CA VAL A 25 -3.96 11.33 22.10
C VAL A 25 -4.21 10.02 22.85
N PRO A 26 -5.24 9.96 23.72
CA PRO A 26 -5.58 8.73 24.44
C PRO A 26 -5.89 7.60 23.45
N SER A 27 -5.22 6.48 23.60
CA SER A 27 -5.42 5.30 22.76
C SER A 27 -5.79 4.09 23.61
N HIS A 28 -6.61 3.19 23.08
CA HIS A 28 -6.96 1.93 23.75
C HIS A 28 -5.81 0.91 23.76
N GLN A 29 -4.73 1.18 23.02
CA GLN A 29 -3.59 0.27 22.86
C GLN A 29 -2.42 0.61 23.79
N GLU A 30 -2.63 1.49 24.76
CA GLU A 30 -1.61 1.76 25.78
C GLU A 30 -1.42 0.51 26.67
N PRO A 31 -0.17 0.10 26.97
CA PRO A 31 1.10 0.83 26.76
C PRO A 31 1.87 0.48 25.48
N GLU A 32 1.35 -0.35 24.59
CA GLU A 32 2.06 -0.84 23.40
C GLU A 32 2.22 0.23 22.31
N LEU A 33 1.23 1.13 22.21
CA LEU A 33 1.18 2.19 21.22
C LEU A 33 0.71 3.51 21.83
N PHE A 34 1.52 4.56 21.69
CA PHE A 34 1.11 5.93 22.00
C PHE A 34 0.99 6.76 20.73
N LEU A 35 0.03 7.69 20.71
CA LEU A 35 -0.23 8.59 19.59
C LEU A 35 0.03 10.04 20.00
N ILE A 36 0.92 10.73 19.29
CA ILE A 36 1.23 12.14 19.52
C ILE A 36 0.72 12.95 18.33
N ARG A 37 -0.13 13.93 18.59
CA ARG A 37 -0.66 14.84 17.59
C ARG A 37 0.10 16.16 17.63
N LYS A 38 0.60 16.60 16.49
CA LYS A 38 1.19 17.92 16.30
C LYS A 38 0.10 18.87 15.81
N GLU A 39 -0.13 19.93 16.54
CA GLU A 39 -1.12 20.94 16.24
C GLU A 39 -0.46 22.30 16.12
N ARG A 40 -0.96 23.12 15.20
CA ARG A 40 -0.72 24.55 15.20
C ARG A 40 -1.93 25.25 15.79
N ARG A 41 -1.71 25.99 16.87
CA ARG A 41 -2.72 26.83 17.51
C ARG A 41 -2.58 28.27 17.03
N THR A 42 -3.71 28.89 16.76
CA THR A 42 -3.81 30.31 16.45
C THR A 42 -4.87 30.91 17.38
N PRO A 43 -4.58 32.03 18.07
CA PRO A 43 -5.52 32.65 18.99
C PRO A 43 -6.90 32.88 18.34
N GLY A 44 -7.97 32.50 19.04
CA GLY A 44 -9.34 32.67 18.55
C GLY A 44 -9.78 31.71 17.44
N ARG A 45 -8.94 30.73 17.07
CA ARG A 45 -9.28 29.70 16.07
C ARG A 45 -9.11 28.30 16.64
N GLN A 46 -9.84 27.34 16.09
CA GLN A 46 -9.61 25.93 16.39
C GLN A 46 -8.19 25.50 15.96
N PRO A 47 -7.51 24.66 16.76
CA PRO A 47 -6.20 24.11 16.42
C PRO A 47 -6.23 23.38 15.08
N THR A 48 -5.21 23.60 14.25
CA THR A 48 -5.05 22.90 12.97
C THR A 48 -4.07 21.75 13.17
N VAL A 49 -4.50 20.53 12.90
CA VAL A 49 -3.63 19.34 13.00
C VAL A 49 -2.63 19.35 11.84
N GLU A 50 -1.34 19.41 12.15
CA GLU A 50 -0.26 19.40 11.15
C GLU A 50 0.33 18.00 10.94
N GLY A 51 0.19 17.09 11.92
CA GLY A 51 0.74 15.75 11.79
C GLY A 51 0.40 14.84 12.97
N LEU A 52 0.61 13.55 12.75
CA LEU A 52 0.44 12.50 13.75
C LEU A 52 1.71 11.66 13.81
N TYR A 53 2.10 11.26 15.01
CA TYR A 53 3.27 10.44 15.29
C TYR A 53 2.86 9.26 16.15
N TYR A 54 3.40 8.08 15.86
CA TYR A 54 3.21 6.89 16.68
C TYR A 54 4.48 6.57 17.43
N VAL A 55 4.34 6.18 18.70
CA VAL A 55 5.42 5.68 19.53
C VAL A 55 5.17 4.19 19.72
N CYS A 56 6.05 3.37 19.16
CA CYS A 56 6.03 1.92 19.33
C CYS A 56 7.41 1.47 19.82
N ASP A 57 7.45 0.61 20.84
CA ASP A 57 8.71 0.06 21.39
C ASP A 57 9.76 1.13 21.74
N GLY A 58 9.30 2.28 22.26
CA GLY A 58 10.16 3.42 22.59
C GLY A 58 10.72 4.20 21.40
N THR A 59 10.33 3.86 20.17
CA THR A 59 10.73 4.56 18.95
C THR A 59 9.59 5.42 18.40
N VAL A 60 9.89 6.66 18.02
CA VAL A 60 8.92 7.61 17.45
C VAL A 60 8.97 7.54 15.93
N TYR A 61 7.80 7.43 15.30
CA TYR A 61 7.66 7.42 13.86
C TYR A 61 6.60 8.42 13.41
N ALA A 62 6.82 9.04 12.25
CA ALA A 62 5.81 9.90 11.62
C ALA A 62 4.74 9.04 10.92
N ALA A 63 3.47 9.31 11.22
CA ALA A 63 2.37 8.68 10.52
C ALA A 63 2.33 9.21 9.07
N PRO A 64 2.38 8.33 8.06
CA PRO A 64 2.24 8.75 6.68
C PRO A 64 0.81 9.22 6.42
N ASP A 65 0.67 10.23 5.56
CA ASP A 65 -0.63 10.66 5.08
C ASP A 65 -1.35 9.53 4.31
N LEU A 66 -2.66 9.39 4.55
CA LEU A 66 -3.48 8.33 3.97
C LEU A 66 -3.50 8.40 2.44
N LEU A 67 -3.56 9.61 1.87
CA LEU A 67 -3.54 9.79 0.42
C LEU A 67 -2.20 9.29 -0.15
N THR A 68 -1.09 9.67 0.47
CA THR A 68 0.25 9.21 0.09
C THR A 68 0.39 7.69 0.17
N LEU A 69 -0.13 7.06 1.22
CA LEU A 69 -0.18 5.60 1.35
C LEU A 69 -0.97 4.95 0.21
N CYS A 70 -2.20 5.41 -0.03
CA CYS A 70 -3.06 4.90 -1.09
C CYS A 70 -2.42 5.04 -2.48
N GLN A 71 -1.84 6.20 -2.78
CA GLN A 71 -1.12 6.43 -4.04
C GLN A 71 0.05 5.47 -4.22
N SER A 72 0.83 5.23 -3.18
CA SER A 72 1.97 4.31 -3.23
C SER A 72 1.52 2.86 -3.52
N ARG A 73 0.40 2.43 -2.90
CA ARG A 73 -0.18 1.10 -3.09
C ARG A 73 -0.75 0.94 -4.49
N LEU A 74 -1.53 1.90 -4.96
CA LEU A 74 -2.11 1.89 -6.30
C LEU A 74 -1.01 1.84 -7.37
N ARG A 75 0.05 2.64 -7.21
CA ARG A 75 1.21 2.62 -8.12
C ARG A 75 1.90 1.26 -8.15
N LYS A 76 2.07 0.61 -7.00
CA LYS A 76 2.62 -0.76 -6.93
C LYS A 76 1.74 -1.76 -7.66
N VAL A 77 0.42 -1.72 -7.44
CA VAL A 77 -0.53 -2.62 -8.13
C VAL A 77 -0.46 -2.41 -9.65
N ALA A 78 -0.51 -1.16 -10.11
CA ALA A 78 -0.42 -0.84 -11.54
C ALA A 78 0.93 -1.29 -12.14
N PHE A 79 2.03 -1.12 -11.41
CA PHE A 79 3.34 -1.61 -11.83
C PHE A 79 3.35 -3.13 -12.00
N PHE A 80 2.87 -3.88 -11.01
CA PHE A 80 2.83 -5.34 -11.09
C PHE A 80 1.88 -5.85 -12.16
N LEU A 81 0.72 -5.20 -12.35
CA LEU A 81 -0.21 -5.55 -13.42
C LEU A 81 0.44 -5.34 -14.80
N LYS A 82 1.09 -4.19 -15.00
CA LYS A 82 1.84 -3.91 -16.24
C LYS A 82 2.95 -4.94 -16.46
N ALA A 83 3.69 -5.29 -15.41
CA ALA A 83 4.76 -6.27 -15.49
C ALA A 83 4.21 -7.68 -15.81
N ALA A 84 3.09 -8.07 -15.23
CA ALA A 84 2.45 -9.36 -15.50
C ALA A 84 1.94 -9.43 -16.94
N VAL A 85 1.24 -8.39 -17.42
CA VAL A 85 0.78 -8.32 -18.82
C VAL A 85 1.97 -8.33 -19.78
N ALA A 86 3.03 -7.57 -19.51
CA ALA A 86 4.22 -7.57 -20.35
C ALA A 86 4.92 -8.94 -20.41
N LYS A 87 4.87 -9.72 -19.33
CA LYS A 87 5.39 -11.09 -19.30
C LYS A 87 4.49 -12.09 -20.04
N LEU A 88 3.17 -11.91 -19.98
CA LEU A 88 2.21 -12.83 -20.59
C LEU A 88 1.92 -12.53 -22.06
N ALA A 89 2.01 -11.25 -22.48
CA ALA A 89 1.68 -10.82 -23.83
C ALA A 89 2.42 -11.61 -24.94
N PRO A 90 3.71 -11.97 -24.82
CA PRO A 90 4.40 -12.77 -25.84
C PRO A 90 3.87 -14.20 -26.00
N HIS A 91 3.16 -14.72 -24.98
CA HIS A 91 2.60 -16.07 -24.98
C HIS A 91 1.18 -16.12 -25.53
N ALA A 92 0.54 -14.96 -25.76
CA ALA A 92 -0.79 -14.89 -26.37
C ALA A 92 -0.66 -14.97 -27.89
N GLN A 93 -1.03 -16.11 -28.48
CA GLN A 93 -1.02 -16.32 -29.92
C GLN A 93 -2.44 -16.27 -30.50
N PHE A 94 -2.53 -15.92 -31.79
CA PHE A 94 -3.80 -15.90 -32.51
C PHE A 94 -3.64 -16.56 -33.89
N SER A 95 -4.42 -17.61 -34.13
CA SER A 95 -4.57 -18.26 -35.43
C SER A 95 -6.00 -18.03 -35.93
N PRO A 96 -6.24 -17.57 -37.17
CA PRO A 96 -7.60 -17.42 -37.69
C PRO A 96 -8.42 -18.72 -37.73
N ALA A 97 -7.77 -19.89 -37.76
CA ALA A 97 -8.44 -21.19 -37.77
C ALA A 97 -8.81 -21.68 -36.37
N ASP A 98 -7.91 -21.49 -35.39
CA ASP A 98 -8.03 -22.06 -34.04
C ASP A 98 -8.47 -21.04 -32.98
N GLY A 99 -8.45 -19.75 -33.34
CA GLY A 99 -8.75 -18.63 -32.45
C GLY A 99 -7.59 -18.27 -31.51
N PRO A 100 -7.89 -17.51 -30.43
CA PRO A 100 -6.89 -17.10 -29.45
C PRO A 100 -6.50 -18.29 -28.56
N HIS A 101 -5.20 -18.56 -28.47
CA HIS A 101 -4.66 -19.59 -27.59
C HIS A 101 -3.37 -19.10 -26.92
N TRP A 102 -2.96 -19.81 -25.87
CA TRP A 102 -1.76 -19.48 -25.10
C TRP A 102 -0.68 -20.52 -25.35
N ASP A 103 0.53 -20.08 -25.70
CA ASP A 103 1.68 -20.94 -25.91
C ASP A 103 2.81 -20.56 -24.95
N PHE A 104 3.06 -21.46 -24.00
CA PHE A 104 4.13 -21.35 -23.00
C PHE A 104 5.30 -22.30 -23.30
N ALA A 105 5.31 -22.96 -24.47
CA ALA A 105 6.33 -23.95 -24.79
C ALA A 105 7.72 -23.29 -24.91
N PRO A 106 8.78 -23.95 -24.42
CA PRO A 106 10.12 -23.42 -24.52
C PRO A 106 10.64 -23.47 -25.98
N PRO A 107 11.59 -22.59 -26.35
CA PRO A 107 12.03 -22.41 -27.75
C PRO A 107 12.57 -23.66 -28.46
N HIS A 108 12.98 -24.70 -27.72
CA HIS A 108 13.64 -25.89 -28.26
C HIS A 108 12.70 -27.06 -28.58
N GLU A 109 11.41 -26.96 -28.25
CA GLU A 109 10.44 -28.05 -28.46
C GLU A 109 9.69 -27.94 -29.79
N HIS A 110 9.64 -26.74 -30.40
CA HIS A 110 9.00 -26.51 -31.71
C HIS A 110 9.70 -27.23 -32.88
N GLY A 111 11.00 -27.53 -32.78
CA GLY A 111 11.76 -28.25 -33.80
C GLY A 111 11.58 -29.76 -33.79
N ALA A 112 11.06 -30.35 -32.70
CA ALA A 112 10.89 -31.79 -32.57
C ALA A 112 9.54 -32.30 -33.09
N LEU A 113 8.51 -31.44 -33.15
CA LEU A 113 7.15 -31.83 -33.55
C LEU A 113 6.82 -31.54 -35.02
N LEU A 114 7.67 -30.81 -35.75
CA LEU A 114 7.51 -30.57 -37.19
C LEU A 114 8.38 -31.48 -38.08
N GLY A 115 8.90 -32.59 -37.52
CA GLY A 115 9.77 -33.55 -38.21
C GLY A 115 9.18 -34.93 -38.50
N GLY A 116 7.93 -35.23 -38.14
CA GLY A 116 7.39 -36.58 -38.28
C GLY A 116 5.87 -36.63 -38.38
N GLY A 117 5.34 -36.70 -39.59
CA GLY A 117 3.90 -36.86 -39.80
C GLY A 117 3.48 -37.00 -41.26
N GLY A 118 4.30 -37.64 -42.10
CA GLY A 118 3.84 -38.13 -43.38
C GLY A 118 2.82 -39.26 -43.19
N ARG A 119 1.66 -39.12 -43.86
CA ARG A 119 0.72 -40.17 -44.32
C ARG A 119 0.58 -41.42 -43.43
N ALA A 120 -0.62 -41.58 -42.87
CA ALA A 120 -1.24 -42.90 -42.78
C ALA A 120 -2.73 -42.77 -43.13
N ALA A 121 -3.03 -43.09 -44.38
CA ALA A 121 -4.33 -43.64 -44.74
C ALA A 121 -4.36 -45.11 -44.29
N SER A 122 -5.44 -45.55 -43.63
CA SER A 122 -5.99 -46.91 -43.69
C SER A 122 -7.18 -47.04 -42.71
N GLU A 123 -8.33 -47.35 -43.30
CA GLU A 123 -9.40 -48.28 -42.88
C GLU A 123 -9.91 -48.27 -41.43
N ALA A 124 -11.19 -47.94 -41.28
CA ALA A 124 -12.26 -48.92 -41.06
C ALA A 124 -13.63 -48.29 -41.38
#